data_AF-A0A837I0V8-F1
#
_entry.id   AF-A0A837I0V8-F1
#
_cell.length_a   1.000
_cell.length_b   1.000
_cell.length_c   1.000
_cell.angle_alpha   90.00
_cell.angle_beta   90.00
_cell.angle_gamma   90.00
#
_symmetry.space_group_name_H-M   'P 1'
#
loop_
_entity.id
_entity.type
_entity.pdbx_description
1 polymer ?
#
loop_
_entity_poly.entity_id
_entity_poly.type
_entity_poly.pdbx_seq_one_letter_code
_entity_poly.pdbx_strand_id
1 'polypeptide(L)'
;MERAEVMKRRIGAIGEDKNLTGAIILVIDHIFAEVNNVLLSFEKKYNQTISKVILVGGGSALRGLAELAKNNFKTDVIIANPFNKVSAPAFLENILKETGPEFAVAIGLALRKLAEEG
;
A
#
# COMPACT_ATOMS: atom_id res chain seq x y z
N MET A 1 11.27 -14.07 -14.23
CA MET A 1 10.57 -12.90 -13.65
C MET A 1 9.27 -13.29 -12.97
N GLU A 2 8.35 -14.00 -13.65
CA GLU A 2 7.07 -14.42 -13.08
C GLU A 2 7.19 -15.18 -11.75
N ARG A 3 8.10 -16.16 -11.67
CA ARG A 3 8.36 -16.90 -10.41
C ARG A 3 8.78 -15.99 -9.25
N ALA A 4 9.55 -14.93 -9.53
CA ALA A 4 10.00 -13.99 -8.50
C ALA A 4 8.83 -13.12 -7.99
N GLU A 5 7.95 -12.67 -8.88
CA GLU A 5 6.76 -11.91 -8.49
C GLU A 5 5.79 -12.75 -7.65
N VAL A 6 5.57 -14.01 -8.04
CA VAL A 6 4.73 -14.93 -7.26
C VAL A 6 5.31 -15.16 -5.87
N MET A 7 6.63 -15.35 -5.76
CA MET A 7 7.29 -15.48 -4.46
C MET A 7 7.16 -14.20 -3.62
N LYS A 8 7.36 -13.02 -4.22
CA LYS A 8 7.19 -11.72 -3.54
C LYS A 8 5.79 -11.57 -2.96
N ARG A 9 4.74 -11.93 -3.70
CA ARG A 9 3.35 -11.82 -3.25
C ARG A 9 2.98 -12.86 -2.19
N ARG A 10 3.40 -14.12 -2.35
CA ARG A 10 3.03 -15.22 -1.43
C ARG A 10 3.81 -15.21 -0.11
N ILE A 11 5.12 -15.03 -0.19
CA ILE A 11 6.04 -15.11 0.96
C ILE A 11 6.10 -13.74 1.63
N GLY A 12 6.38 -12.70 0.85
CA GLY A 12 6.46 -11.32 1.32
C GLY A 12 7.48 -11.10 2.44
N ALA A 13 7.20 -10.16 3.32
CA ALA A 13 8.10 -9.74 4.39
C ALA A 13 7.89 -10.50 5.73
N ILE A 14 6.98 -11.49 5.75
CA ILE A 14 6.65 -12.31 6.93
C ILE A 14 6.67 -13.80 6.60
N GLY A 15 7.49 -14.21 5.63
CA GLY A 15 7.61 -15.59 5.19
C GLY A 15 8.48 -16.45 6.09
N GLU A 16 8.35 -17.78 5.94
CA GLU A 16 9.17 -18.76 6.67
C GLU A 16 10.63 -18.81 6.18
N ASP A 17 10.87 -18.52 4.90
CA ASP A 17 12.22 -18.42 4.34
C ASP A 17 12.89 -17.12 4.82
N LYS A 18 13.75 -17.26 5.84
CA LYS A 18 14.47 -16.14 6.47
C LYS A 18 15.45 -15.45 5.52
N ASN A 19 16.03 -16.16 4.56
CA ASN A 19 16.98 -15.56 3.62
C ASN A 19 16.25 -14.66 2.63
N LEU A 20 15.16 -15.16 2.06
CA LEU A 20 14.31 -14.38 1.16
C LEU A 20 13.65 -13.21 1.89
N THR A 21 13.10 -13.45 3.07
CA THR A 21 12.47 -12.41 3.89
C THR A 21 13.48 -11.35 4.31
N GLY A 22 14.70 -11.74 4.70
CA GLY A 22 15.77 -10.80 5.02
C GLY A 22 16.15 -9.90 3.84
N ALA A 23 16.26 -10.46 2.64
CA ALA A 23 16.52 -9.66 1.43
C ALA A 23 15.39 -8.67 1.12
N ILE A 24 14.12 -9.08 1.32
CA ILE A 24 12.95 -8.20 1.15
C ILE A 24 12.98 -7.08 2.19
N ILE A 25 13.22 -7.39 3.47
CA ILE A 25 13.24 -6.41 4.56
C ILE A 25 14.32 -5.35 4.32
N LEU A 26 15.53 -5.73 3.87
CA LEU A 26 16.59 -4.77 3.56
C LEU A 26 16.16 -3.71 2.52
N VAL A 27 15.43 -4.12 1.48
CA VAL A 27 14.91 -3.20 0.46
C VAL A 27 13.81 -2.32 1.05
N ILE A 28 12.90 -2.89 1.85
CA ILE A 28 11.81 -2.16 2.47
C ILE A 28 12.31 -1.14 3.51
N ASP A 29 13.31 -1.48 4.31
CA ASP A 29 13.90 -0.58 5.31
C ASP A 29 14.51 0.67 4.66
N HIS A 30 15.16 0.51 3.51
CA HIS A 30 15.66 1.65 2.74
C HIS A 30 14.51 2.55 2.26
N ILE A 31 13.44 1.98 1.71
CA ILE A 31 12.24 2.74 1.30
C ILE A 31 11.62 3.46 2.50
N PHE A 32 11.52 2.81 3.65
CA PHE A 32 10.95 3.39 4.86
C PHE A 32 11.80 4.53 5.44
N ALA A 33 13.12 4.46 5.35
CA ALA A 33 14.00 5.56 5.72
C ALA A 33 13.70 6.81 4.88
N GLU A 34 13.55 6.66 3.57
CA GLU A 34 13.18 7.77 2.68
C GLU A 34 11.79 8.31 2.98
N VAL A 35 10.81 7.43 3.24
CA VAL A 35 9.46 7.85 3.63
C VAL A 35 9.50 8.66 4.94
N ASN A 36 10.21 8.20 5.97
CA ASN A 36 10.33 8.95 7.23
C ASN A 36 10.95 10.34 7.04
N ASN A 37 11.95 10.47 6.14
CA ASN A 37 12.53 11.78 5.81
C ASN A 37 11.47 12.70 5.19
N VAL A 38 10.62 12.18 4.31
CA VAL A 38 9.51 12.93 3.70
C VAL A 38 8.45 13.29 4.74
N LEU A 39 8.04 12.35 5.60
CA LEU A 39 7.07 12.60 6.67
C LEU A 39 7.58 13.73 7.58
N LEU A 40 8.80 13.62 8.10
CA LEU A 40 9.40 14.62 8.98
C LEU A 40 9.54 15.99 8.29
N SER A 41 9.92 16.01 7.01
CA SER A 41 10.04 17.25 6.25
C SER A 41 8.69 17.93 6.06
N PHE A 42 7.63 17.16 5.79
CA PHE A 42 6.27 17.67 5.68
C PHE A 42 5.79 18.23 7.03
N GLU A 43 5.96 17.48 8.12
CA GLU A 43 5.51 17.91 9.45
C GLU A 43 6.20 19.19 9.90
N LYS A 44 7.52 19.31 9.68
CA LYS A 44 8.28 20.54 9.96
C LYS A 44 7.83 21.71 9.11
N LYS A 45 7.59 21.49 7.81
CA LYS A 45 7.22 22.56 6.87
C LYS A 45 5.84 23.15 7.18
N TYR A 46 4.88 22.31 7.54
CA TYR A 46 3.50 22.73 7.76
C TYR A 46 3.12 22.85 9.25
N ASN A 47 4.02 22.49 10.17
CA ASN A 47 3.80 22.45 11.61
C ASN A 47 2.53 21.65 11.97
N GLN A 48 2.37 20.48 11.35
CA GLN A 48 1.22 19.58 11.50
C GLN A 48 1.72 18.15 11.56
N THR A 49 1.13 17.32 12.42
CA THR A 49 1.46 15.90 12.49
C THR A 49 0.68 15.09 11.45
N ILE A 50 1.31 14.07 10.90
CA ILE A 50 0.66 13.14 9.98
C ILE A 50 -0.11 12.11 10.80
N SER A 51 -1.44 12.11 10.64
CA SER A 51 -2.32 11.20 11.39
C SER A 51 -2.50 9.85 10.72
N LYS A 52 -2.24 9.74 9.41
CA LYS A 52 -2.50 8.53 8.62
C LYS A 52 -1.66 8.47 7.35
N VAL A 53 -1.17 7.28 7.03
CA VAL A 53 -0.56 6.91 5.75
C VAL A 53 -1.47 5.91 5.04
N ILE A 54 -1.69 6.11 3.74
CA ILE A 54 -2.51 5.23 2.90
C ILE A 54 -1.60 4.58 1.85
N LEU A 55 -1.50 3.25 1.87
CA LEU A 55 -0.71 2.49 0.90
C LEU A 55 -1.52 2.24 -0.37
N VAL A 56 -0.90 2.51 -1.52
CA VAL A 56 -1.50 2.38 -2.87
C VAL A 56 -0.53 1.67 -3.83
N GLY A 57 -1.03 1.17 -4.96
CA GLY A 57 -0.24 0.50 -6.00
C GLY A 57 0.10 -0.96 -5.69
N GLY A 58 0.64 -1.70 -6.67
CA GLY A 58 0.94 -3.14 -6.53
C GLY A 58 2.01 -3.48 -5.49
N GLY A 59 2.90 -2.54 -5.17
CA GLY A 59 3.85 -2.72 -4.07
C GLY A 59 3.17 -2.83 -2.70
N SER A 60 2.00 -2.20 -2.53
CA SER A 60 1.26 -2.24 -1.27
C SER A 60 0.71 -3.64 -0.92
N ALA A 61 0.59 -4.52 -1.92
CA ALA A 61 0.14 -5.91 -1.76
C ALA A 61 1.26 -6.85 -1.25
N LEU A 62 2.47 -6.33 -0.97
CA LEU A 62 3.50 -7.12 -0.33
C LEU A 62 3.03 -7.58 1.05
N ARG A 63 2.93 -8.90 1.23
CA ARG A 63 2.46 -9.51 2.47
C ARG A 63 3.31 -9.05 3.67
N GLY A 64 2.66 -8.50 4.70
CA GLY A 64 3.30 -7.96 5.91
C GLY A 64 3.72 -6.49 5.84
N LEU A 65 3.66 -5.84 4.67
CA LEU A 65 4.14 -4.46 4.49
C LEU A 65 3.39 -3.44 5.35
N ALA A 66 2.05 -3.53 5.43
CA ALA A 66 1.25 -2.56 6.18
C ALA A 66 1.59 -2.57 7.68
N GLU A 67 1.85 -3.75 8.23
CA GLU A 67 2.20 -3.93 9.64
C GLU A 67 3.63 -3.43 9.92
N LEU A 68 4.57 -3.74 9.03
CA LEU A 68 5.93 -3.20 9.10
C LEU A 68 5.93 -1.67 8.99
N ALA A 69 5.17 -1.11 8.05
CA ALA A 69 5.02 0.34 7.86
C ALA A 69 4.43 1.01 9.11
N LYS A 70 3.38 0.42 9.70
CA LYS A 70 2.77 0.93 10.94
C LYS A 70 3.78 0.98 12.08
N ASN A 71 4.55 -0.09 12.25
CA ASN A 71 5.58 -0.17 13.29
C ASN A 71 6.74 0.80 13.04
N ASN A 72 7.10 1.04 11.79
CA ASN A 72 8.22 1.90 11.41
C ASN A 72 7.84 3.40 11.48
N PHE A 73 6.72 3.80 10.88
CA PHE A 73 6.29 5.20 10.80
C PHE A 73 5.64 5.74 12.08
N LYS A 74 5.33 4.87 13.05
CA LYS A 74 4.62 5.22 14.30
C LYS A 74 3.32 6.00 14.07
N THR A 75 2.70 5.76 12.93
CA THR A 75 1.51 6.44 12.43
C THR A 75 0.51 5.39 11.98
N ASP A 76 -0.79 5.68 11.98
CA ASP A 76 -1.77 4.75 11.42
C ASP A 76 -1.52 4.52 9.93
N VAL A 77 -1.40 3.26 9.53
CA VAL A 77 -1.21 2.85 8.14
C VAL A 77 -2.40 2.00 7.73
N ILE A 78 -3.02 2.35 6.59
CA ILE A 78 -4.10 1.57 5.99
C ILE A 78 -3.78 1.25 4.53
N ILE A 79 -4.31 0.13 4.04
CA ILE A 79 -4.32 -0.18 2.61
C ILE A 79 -5.51 0.54 1.97
N ALA A 80 -5.29 1.16 0.80
CA ALA A 80 -6.36 1.86 0.10
C ALA A 80 -7.49 0.90 -0.30
N ASN A 81 -8.74 1.39 -0.26
CA ASN A 81 -9.89 0.73 -0.85
C ASN A 81 -10.48 1.62 -1.95
N PRO A 82 -9.93 1.61 -3.18
CA PRO A 82 -10.40 2.49 -4.25
C PRO A 82 -11.85 2.21 -4.68
N PHE A 83 -12.32 0.98 -4.48
CA PHE A 83 -13.66 0.56 -4.88
C PHE A 83 -14.74 0.91 -3.84
N ASN A 84 -14.41 1.59 -2.74
CA ASN A 84 -15.37 1.91 -1.67
C ASN A 84 -16.54 2.83 -2.09
N LYS A 85 -16.44 3.48 -3.26
CA LYS A 85 -17.46 4.38 -3.83
C LYS A 85 -18.20 3.77 -5.03
N VAL A 86 -17.95 2.50 -5.35
CA VAL A 86 -18.63 1.81 -6.45
C VAL A 86 -19.33 0.55 -5.96
N SER A 87 -20.43 0.19 -6.62
CA SER A 87 -21.11 -1.09 -6.38
C SER A 87 -20.47 -2.18 -7.24
N ALA A 88 -20.19 -3.32 -6.64
CA ALA A 88 -19.73 -4.52 -7.32
C ALA A 88 -20.51 -5.74 -6.78
N PRO A 89 -20.69 -6.80 -7.58
CA PRO A 89 -21.23 -8.07 -7.09
C PRO A 89 -20.48 -8.59 -5.86
N ALA A 90 -21.21 -9.11 -4.86
CA ALA A 90 -20.63 -9.55 -3.58
C ALA A 90 -19.48 -10.56 -3.74
N PHE A 91 -19.54 -11.42 -4.77
CA PHE A 91 -18.48 -12.41 -5.04
C PHE A 91 -17.13 -11.77 -5.42
N LEU A 92 -17.10 -10.50 -5.84
CA LEU A 92 -15.88 -9.77 -6.18
C LEU A 92 -15.28 -9.00 -5.00
N GLU A 93 -15.97 -8.88 -3.85
CA GLU A 93 -15.50 -8.01 -2.76
C GLU A 93 -14.10 -8.36 -2.27
N ASN A 94 -13.80 -9.65 -2.11
CA ASN A 94 -12.52 -10.08 -1.56
C ASN A 94 -11.37 -9.78 -2.53
N ILE A 95 -11.55 -10.08 -3.82
CA ILE A 95 -10.52 -9.81 -4.82
C ILE A 95 -10.32 -8.31 -5.04
N LEU A 96 -11.38 -7.51 -4.96
CA LEU A 96 -11.28 -6.05 -5.04
C LEU A 96 -10.63 -5.43 -3.80
N LYS A 97 -10.80 -6.02 -2.60
CA LYS A 97 -10.07 -5.59 -1.40
C LYS A 97 -8.58 -5.88 -1.50
N GLU A 98 -8.20 -7.02 -2.07
CA GLU A 98 -6.80 -7.45 -2.20
C GLU A 98 -6.06 -6.72 -3.34
N THR A 99 -6.66 -6.67 -4.52
CA THR A 99 -6.06 -6.08 -5.73
C THR A 99 -6.40 -4.61 -5.92
N GLY A 100 -7.38 -4.10 -5.16
CA GLY A 100 -7.91 -2.76 -5.27
C GLY A 100 -6.88 -1.64 -5.31
N PRO A 101 -5.88 -1.62 -4.41
CA PRO A 101 -4.83 -0.60 -4.39
C PRO A 101 -4.12 -0.40 -5.73
N GLU A 102 -4.02 -1.44 -6.57
CA GLU A 102 -3.40 -1.40 -7.89
C GLU A 102 -4.17 -0.51 -8.87
N PHE A 103 -5.49 -0.40 -8.66
CA PHE A 103 -6.40 0.34 -9.53
C PHE A 103 -6.70 1.76 -9.02
N ALA A 104 -6.03 2.23 -7.96
CA ALA A 104 -6.32 3.53 -7.34
C ALA A 104 -6.35 4.69 -8.35
N VAL A 105 -5.41 4.71 -9.30
CA VAL A 105 -5.34 5.73 -10.36
C VAL A 105 -6.50 5.59 -11.36
N ALA A 106 -6.73 4.38 -11.88
CA ALA A 106 -7.76 4.12 -12.89
C ALA A 106 -9.16 4.42 -12.35
N ILE A 107 -9.45 4.02 -11.11
CA ILE A 107 -10.72 4.30 -10.45
C ILE A 107 -10.87 5.80 -10.19
N GLY A 108 -9.81 6.49 -9.79
CA GLY A 108 -9.83 7.95 -9.65
C GLY A 108 -10.20 8.67 -10.95
N LEU A 109 -9.66 8.24 -12.09
CA LEU A 109 -10.00 8.78 -13.41
C LEU A 109 -11.47 8.52 -13.78
N ALA A 110 -11.95 7.29 -13.57
CA ALA A 110 -13.33 6.92 -13.86
C ALA A 110 -14.33 7.71 -12.99
N LEU A 111 -14.06 7.81 -11.69
CA LEU A 111 -14.90 8.58 -10.76
C LEU A 111 -14.92 10.07 -11.09
N ARG A 112 -13.79 10.65 -11.54
CA ARG A 112 -13.78 12.05 -11.99
C ARG A 112 -14.68 12.25 -13.19
N LYS A 113 -14.59 11.38 -14.19
CA LYS A 113 -15.43 11.48 -15.39
C LYS A 113 -16.93 11.35 -15.06
N LEU A 114 -17.28 10.42 -14.19
CA LEU A 114 -18.64 10.26 -13.66
C LEU A 114 -19.15 11.53 -12.95
N ALA A 115 -18.30 12.18 -12.16
CA ALA A 115 -18.66 13.42 -11.44
C ALA A 115 -18.78 14.65 -12.37
N GLU A 116 -18.17 14.63 -13.55
CA GLU A 116 -18.30 15.68 -14.57
C GLU A 116 -19.53 15.49 -15.48
N GLU A 117 -20.08 14.26 -15.53
CA GLU A 117 -21.26 13.92 -16.33
C GLU A 117 -22.58 14.06 -15.56
N GLY A 118 -22.52 14.14 -14.22
CA GLY A 118 -23.66 14.37 -13.33
C GLY A 118 -23.80 15.84 -12.94
#